data_AF-Q8RKE4-F1
#
_entry.id   AF-Q8RKE4-F1
#
_cell.length_a   1.000
_cell.length_b   1.000
_cell.length_c   1.000
_cell.angle_alpha   90.00
_cell.angle_beta   90.00
_cell.angle_gamma   90.00
#
_symmetry.space_group_name_H-M   'P 1'
#
loop_
_entity.id
_entity.type
_entity.pdbx_description
1 polymer ?
#
loop_
_entity_poly.entity_id
_entity_poly.type
_entity_poly.pdbx_seq_one_letter_code
_entity_poly.pdbx_strand_id
1 'polypeptide(L)'
;MSELLDNTEAATKAVVDWLTKKAKTKSKFYIKDFYKIFPDDKPRAIKKVVNKMVETGELEFWSSGSTTMYGLKGGGIQHSSEGES
;
A
#
# COMPACT_ATOMS: atom_id res chain seq x y z
N MET A 1 -6.48 0.93 -18.26
CA MET A 1 -5.65 1.22 -17.07
C MET A 1 -4.74 2.34 -17.50
N SER A 2 -4.18 3.12 -16.58
CA SER A 2 -3.16 4.09 -16.96
C SER A 2 -1.90 3.33 -17.40
N GLU A 3 -1.13 3.93 -18.31
CA GLU A 3 0.19 3.41 -18.71
C GLU A 3 1.09 3.14 -17.49
N LEU A 4 0.90 3.93 -16.42
CA LEU A 4 1.62 3.79 -15.17
C LEU A 4 1.29 2.47 -14.45
N LEU A 5 0.02 2.05 -14.47
CA LEU A 5 -0.43 0.80 -13.84
C LEU A 5 -0.17 -0.42 -14.72
N ASP A 6 -0.21 -0.25 -16.05
CA ASP A 6 0.17 -1.29 -17.00
C ASP A 6 1.65 -1.68 -16.87
N ASN A 7 2.51 -0.74 -16.46
CA ASN A 7 3.89 -1.02 -16.11
C ASN A 7 4.04 -1.28 -14.60
N THR A 8 4.02 -2.56 -14.21
CA THR A 8 4.10 -2.98 -12.80
C THR A 8 5.32 -2.40 -12.08
N GLU A 9 6.46 -2.27 -12.75
CA GLU A 9 7.69 -1.73 -12.15
C GLU A 9 7.56 -0.22 -11.87
N ALA A 10 6.98 0.53 -12.80
CA ALA A 10 6.69 1.95 -12.61
C ALA A 10 5.63 2.18 -11.53
N ALA A 11 4.57 1.37 -11.51
CA ALA A 11 3.53 1.40 -10.48
C ALA A 11 4.11 1.13 -9.09
N THR A 12 4.88 0.05 -8.95
CA THR A 12 5.60 -0.31 -7.73
C THR A 12 6.45 0.86 -7.25
N LYS A 13 7.28 1.40 -8.13
CA LYS A 13 8.19 2.49 -7.77
C LYS A 13 7.43 3.73 -7.30
N ALA A 14 6.37 4.12 -8.00
CA ALA A 14 5.53 5.26 -7.61
C ALA A 14 4.91 5.05 -6.22
N VAL A 15 4.43 3.83 -5.93
CA VAL A 15 3.90 3.46 -4.61
C VAL A 15 4.98 3.50 -3.53
N VAL A 16 6.13 2.87 -3.78
CA VAL A 16 7.26 2.81 -2.83
C VAL A 16 7.80 4.22 -2.54
N ASP A 17 7.96 5.06 -3.56
CA ASP A 17 8.39 6.45 -3.39
C ASP A 17 7.38 7.26 -2.57
N TRP A 18 6.09 7.10 -2.86
CA TRP A 18 5.04 7.79 -2.12
C TRP A 18 5.01 7.35 -0.65
N LEU A 19 5.09 6.04 -0.40
CA LEU A 19 5.14 5.48 0.95
C LEU A 19 6.41 5.91 1.67
N THR A 20 7.58 5.91 1.02
CA THR A 20 8.86 6.32 1.62
C THR A 20 8.82 7.79 2.04
N LYS A 21 8.23 8.65 1.22
CA LYS A 21 8.00 10.07 1.59
C LYS A 21 7.10 10.20 2.81
N LYS A 22 6.05 9.37 2.89
CA LYS A 22 5.08 9.41 4.00
C LYS A 22 5.52 8.64 5.24
N ALA A 23 6.47 7.71 5.12
CA ALA A 23 7.01 6.85 6.18
C ALA A 23 7.58 7.66 7.36
N LYS A 24 8.00 8.91 7.11
CA LYS A 24 8.39 9.87 8.16
C LYS A 24 7.27 10.24 9.13
N THR A 25 6.01 10.03 8.76
CA THR A 25 4.84 10.44 9.54
C THR A 25 3.89 9.30 9.84
N LYS A 26 3.69 8.37 8.90
CA LYS A 26 2.84 7.19 9.05
C LYS A 26 3.43 6.05 8.24
N SER A 27 3.34 4.84 8.77
CA SER A 27 3.82 3.61 8.14
C SER A 27 2.71 2.77 7.49
N LYS A 28 1.45 3.04 7.85
CA LYS A 28 0.26 2.29 7.39
C LYS A 28 -0.73 3.23 6.70
N PHE A 29 -1.26 2.82 5.55
CA PHE A 29 -2.17 3.59 4.70
C PHE A 29 -3.35 2.75 4.25
N TYR A 30 -4.51 3.39 4.04
CA TYR A 30 -5.67 2.67 3.53
C TYR A 30 -5.58 2.48 2.03
N ILE A 31 -6.24 1.45 1.48
CA ILE A 31 -6.31 1.26 0.01
C ILE A 31 -6.81 2.51 -0.72
N LYS A 32 -7.69 3.30 -0.08
CA LYS A 32 -8.22 4.56 -0.61
C LYS A 32 -7.16 5.64 -0.81
N ASP A 33 -6.06 5.60 -0.05
CA ASP A 33 -4.96 6.53 -0.22
C ASP A 33 -4.16 6.24 -1.50
N PHE A 34 -4.07 4.97 -1.92
CA PHE A 34 -3.42 4.58 -3.18
C PHE A 34 -4.18 5.08 -4.40
N TYR A 35 -5.48 5.36 -4.29
CA TYR A 35 -6.26 5.99 -5.36
C TYR A 35 -5.77 7.41 -5.66
N LYS A 36 -5.08 8.06 -4.73
CA LYS A 36 -4.45 9.38 -4.96
C LYS A 36 -3.19 9.28 -5.81
N ILE A 37 -2.55 8.10 -5.84
CA ILE A 37 -1.37 7.83 -6.67
C ILE A 37 -1.81 7.52 -8.10
N PHE A 38 -2.93 6.80 -8.24
CA PHE A 38 -3.52 6.40 -9.52
C PHE A 38 -4.96 6.92 -9.65
N PRO A 39 -5.18 8.24 -9.76
CA PRO A 39 -6.53 8.81 -9.79
C PRO A 39 -7.32 8.42 -11.04
N ASP A 40 -6.65 8.16 -12.16
CA ASP A 40 -7.23 7.74 -13.43
C ASP A 40 -7.51 6.22 -13.49
N ASP A 41 -7.07 5.45 -12.50
CA ASP A 41 -7.24 4.00 -12.48
C ASP A 41 -8.44 3.52 -11.70
N LYS A 42 -8.99 2.39 -12.17
CA LYS A 42 -10.10 1.75 -11.49
C LYS A 42 -9.64 1.18 -10.14
N PRO A 43 -10.42 1.35 -9.06
CA PRO A 43 -10.10 0.80 -7.73
C PRO A 43 -9.75 -0.70 -7.72
N ARG A 44 -10.42 -1.47 -8.60
CA ARG A 44 -10.14 -2.91 -8.78
C ARG A 44 -8.72 -3.17 -9.30
N ALA A 45 -8.24 -2.35 -10.22
CA ALA A 45 -6.91 -2.50 -10.81
C ALA A 45 -5.82 -2.16 -9.79
N ILE A 46 -6.01 -1.03 -9.09
CA ILE A 46 -5.11 -0.61 -8.00
C ILE A 46 -5.02 -1.68 -6.92
N LYS A 47 -6.16 -2.21 -6.46
CA LYS A 47 -6.20 -3.30 -5.48
C LYS A 47 -5.44 -4.55 -5.96
N LYS A 48 -5.54 -4.89 -7.26
CA LYS A 48 -4.82 -6.03 -7.83
C LYS A 48 -3.30 -5.82 -7.76
N VAL A 49 -2.82 -4.64 -8.13
CA VAL A 49 -1.38 -4.29 -8.07
C VAL A 49 -0.90 -4.26 -6.63
N VAL A 50 -1.59 -3.57 -5.74
CA VAL A 50 -1.20 -3.49 -4.32
C VAL A 50 -1.16 -4.87 -3.67
N ASN A 51 -2.15 -5.73 -3.92
CA ASN A 51 -2.11 -7.12 -3.45
C ASN A 51 -0.92 -7.89 -4.04
N LYS A 52 -0.64 -7.70 -5.34
CA LYS A 52 0.52 -8.32 -5.98
C LYS A 52 1.83 -7.89 -5.31
N MET A 53 1.95 -6.61 -4.94
CA MET A 53 3.10 -6.08 -4.21
C MET A 53 3.23 -6.66 -2.79
N VAL A 54 2.11 -7.02 -2.16
CA VAL A 54 2.13 -7.75 -0.88
C VAL A 54 2.62 -9.19 -1.10
N GLU A 55 2.14 -9.86 -2.16
CA GLU A 55 2.57 -11.22 -2.52
C GLU A 55 4.06 -11.29 -2.87
N THR A 56 4.60 -10.28 -3.58
CA THR A 56 6.04 -10.19 -3.89
C THR A 56 6.87 -9.76 -2.68
N GLY A 57 6.22 -9.34 -1.59
CA GLY A 57 6.88 -8.91 -0.37
C GLY A 57 7.54 -7.53 -0.49
N GLU A 58 7.01 -6.64 -1.32
CA GLU A 58 7.36 -5.21 -1.30
C GLU A 58 6.54 -4.44 -0.27
N LEU A 59 5.28 -4.83 -0.11
CA LEU A 59 4.35 -4.24 0.87
C LEU A 59 3.95 -5.25 1.93
N GLU A 60 3.53 -4.73 3.07
CA GLU A 60 2.84 -5.47 4.11
C GLU A 60 1.35 -5.13 4.12
N PHE A 61 0.53 -6.14 4.41
CA PHE A 61 -0.91 -6.04 4.53
C PHE A 61 -1.32 -6.19 6.00
N TRP A 62 -2.19 -5.30 6.47
CA TRP A 62 -2.83 -5.40 7.77
C TRP A 62 -4.35 -5.34 7.63
N SER A 63 -5.02 -6.28 8.29
CA SER A 63 -6.47 -6.20 8.49
C SER A 63 -6.76 -5.31 9.70
N SER A 64 -7.53 -4.24 9.50
CA SER A 64 -7.96 -3.34 10.57
C SER A 64 -9.50 -3.34 10.62
N GLY A 65 -10.06 -4.43 11.14
CA GLY A 65 -11.51 -4.62 11.28
C GLY A 65 -12.24 -4.56 9.93
N SER A 66 -13.03 -3.51 9.71
CA SER A 66 -13.84 -3.31 8.49
C SER A 66 -13.06 -2.79 7.27
N THR A 67 -11.76 -2.57 7.40
CA THR A 67 -10.91 -1.98 6.35
C THR A 67 -9.53 -2.63 6.27
N THR A 68 -8.85 -2.39 5.16
CA THR A 68 -7.53 -2.96 4.87
C THR A 68 -6.48 -1.85 4.78
N MET A 69 -5.33 -2.09 5.41
CA MET A 69 -4.20 -1.18 5.43
C MET A 69 -2.98 -1.84 4.78
N TYR A 70 -2.16 -1.00 4.15
CA TYR A 70 -0.97 -1.38 3.41
C TYR A 70 0.17 -0.41 3.72
N GLY A 71 1.40 -0.85 3.55
CA GLY A 71 2.58 -0.05 3.88
C GLY A 71 3.85 -0.75 3.44
N LEU A 72 4.97 -0.03 3.53
CA LEU A 72 6.27 -0.60 3.15
C LEU A 72 6.63 -1.74 4.08
N LYS A 73 7.12 -2.84 3.49
CA LYS A 73 7.63 -3.96 4.26
C LYS A 73 8.78 -3.52 5.17
N GLY A 74 8.68 -3.83 6.46
CA GLY A 74 9.64 -3.41 7.48
C GLY A 74 9.54 -1.93 7.88
N GLY A 75 8.64 -1.16 7.25
CA GLY A 75 8.34 0.24 7.62
C GLY A 75 7.39 0.34 8.82
N GLY A 76 6.79 -0.77 9.24
CA GLY A 76 6.05 -0.86 10.47
C GLY A 76 6.97 -0.67 11.67
N ILE A 77 7.12 0.56 12.15
CA ILE A 77 7.46 0.79 13.56
C ILE A 77 6.43 -0.03 14.35
N GLN A 78 6.92 -1.07 14.99
CA GLN A 78 6.20 -2.05 15.79
C GLN A 78 5.72 -1.36 17.08
N HIS A 79 4.86 -0.35 16.94
CA HIS A 79 4.23 0.31 18.07
C HIS A 79 2.85 -0.30 18.28
N SER A 80 2.70 -0.90 19.48
CA SER A 80 1.53 -1.56 20.05
C SER A 80 1.29 -2.96 19.46
N SER A 81 1.70 -4.05 20.10
CA SER A 81 1.42 -4.48 21.49
C SER A 81 -0.05 -4.30 21.89
N GLU A 82 -0.66 -5.46 22.12
CA GLU A 82 -1.83 -5.75 22.96
C GLU A 82 -3.26 -5.49 22.47
N GLY A 83 -4.09 -6.48 22.83
CA GLY A 83 -5.54 -6.57 22.67
C GLY A 83 -5.98 -7.93 22.09
N GLU A 84 -5.52 -9.08 22.59
CA GLU A 84 -6.02 -9.82 23.76
C GLU A 84 -7.20 -10.78 23.47
N SER A 85 -7.04 -12.01 23.98
CA SER A 85 -7.95 -13.19 24.03
C SER A 85 -7.94 -14.15 22.84
#